data_AF-A0A3Q0IZQ6-F1
#
_entry.id   AF-A0A3Q0IZQ6-F1
#
_cell.length_a   1.000
_cell.length_b   1.000
_cell.length_c   1.000
_cell.angle_alpha   90.00
_cell.angle_beta   90.00
_cell.angle_gamma   90.00
#
_symmetry.space_group_name_H-M   'P 1'
#
loop_
_entity.id
_entity.type
_entity.pdbx_description
1 polymer ?
#
loop_
_entity_poly.entity_id
_entity_poly.type
_entity_poly.pdbx_seq_one_letter_code
_entity_poly.pdbx_strand_id
1 'polypeptide(L)'
;MLKKLHYEENNATVLYHSWAGLCYFFPIFGGIIADTFLGKFNTIVYLSLIYFLGNVLLSVVSITNLNLPQSELSLFGLLLIAIGTGGIKPCVSSFGGDQFVLPQQKDQLDKFFSFFYFAINAGSLISTFITPIFREDLKCFGEDSCFPAAFGVPAALLLVSIGSYLGSKWTSQADRMRGDLTGTSFAIKADQMQVINPFLILAMIPLFQYFVYPFIARCGISTPLRKLTTGGLLAALAFVISALVEFQIRATDKQVTLRVYNTLDCGFTFNSPSQNGTLEPMGLVMFDTTVEGVQDVPIEFIPDASCSVVKEKFQAKAVRVAGQGTAYYLSNNTEGFGQLTRMGDFDNITTPEKEPTKIRFLYNSDLQGKNVSLESSLGYQQTVVFPADRLYTDYITGYPTGIYKFTFGSVALAQDVALKRGGVYVLNIHCSSSQQCESKKWNFTWFLMSKVHINSFINSFQAPVSMKSVLSACWLLTVAFGNLIVVIVAEAKFFENQAYEFLLFASLMVLDMGVFMFLAMSYQYVTHHDIEEDEDDKVPHQSSATLGSTVAED
;
A
#
# COMPACT_ATOMS: atom_id res chain seq x y z
N MET A 1 -41.38 6.12 -13.91
CA MET A 1 -42.56 6.76 -13.28
C MET A 1 -43.79 6.57 -14.16
N LEU A 2 -44.03 7.41 -15.18
CA LEU A 2 -45.28 7.36 -16.00
C LEU A 2 -45.60 5.96 -16.60
N LYS A 3 -44.76 5.45 -17.53
CA LYS A 3 -45.03 4.21 -18.28
C LYS A 3 -45.04 2.91 -17.44
N LYS A 4 -44.26 2.84 -16.34
CA LYS A 4 -43.95 1.60 -15.58
C LYS A 4 -44.48 1.56 -14.15
N LEU A 5 -44.67 2.72 -13.51
CA LEU A 5 -45.16 2.84 -12.13
C LEU A 5 -46.53 3.53 -12.08
N HIS A 6 -47.13 3.82 -13.24
CA HIS A 6 -48.48 4.37 -13.43
C HIS A 6 -48.79 5.64 -12.61
N TYR A 7 -47.77 6.44 -12.29
CA TYR A 7 -47.94 7.75 -11.67
C TYR A 7 -48.52 8.77 -12.66
N GLU A 8 -49.41 9.64 -12.15
CA GLU A 8 -49.81 10.86 -12.84
C GLU A 8 -48.62 11.80 -13.09
N GLU A 9 -48.72 12.61 -14.15
CA GLU A 9 -47.64 13.50 -14.61
C GLU A 9 -47.23 14.55 -13.57
N ASN A 10 -48.21 15.13 -12.85
CA ASN A 10 -47.95 16.05 -11.74
C ASN A 10 -47.17 15.36 -10.61
N ASN A 11 -47.59 14.16 -10.20
CA ASN A 11 -46.96 13.43 -9.10
C ASN A 11 -45.53 12.97 -9.45
N ALA A 12 -45.32 12.49 -10.68
CA ALA A 12 -43.99 12.13 -11.17
C ALA A 12 -43.03 13.34 -11.22
N THR A 13 -43.54 14.51 -11.63
CA THR A 13 -42.76 15.77 -11.69
C THR A 13 -42.37 16.25 -10.30
N VAL A 14 -43.32 16.26 -9.35
CA VAL A 14 -43.06 16.58 -7.94
C VAL A 14 -42.02 15.62 -7.34
N LEU A 15 -42.14 14.32 -7.61
CA LEU A 15 -41.22 13.33 -7.06
C LEU A 15 -39.79 13.49 -7.62
N TYR A 16 -39.66 13.77 -8.92
CA TYR A 16 -38.37 14.05 -9.56
C TYR A 16 -37.68 15.27 -8.93
N HIS A 17 -38.38 16.39 -8.81
CA HIS A 17 -37.82 17.60 -8.20
C HIS A 17 -37.52 17.43 -6.70
N SER A 18 -38.34 16.67 -5.98
CA SER A 18 -38.08 16.35 -4.56
C SER A 18 -36.81 15.52 -4.39
N TRP A 19 -36.62 14.49 -5.21
CA TRP A 19 -35.40 13.68 -5.22
C TRP A 19 -34.16 14.50 -5.62
N ALA A 20 -34.29 15.36 -6.62
CA ALA A 20 -33.21 16.25 -7.03
C ALA A 20 -32.81 17.20 -5.88
N GLY A 21 -33.78 17.76 -5.15
CA GLY A 21 -33.55 18.57 -3.95
C GLY A 21 -32.79 17.81 -2.85
N LEU A 22 -33.19 16.57 -2.55
CA LEU A 22 -32.48 15.70 -1.59
C LEU A 22 -31.01 15.47 -2.00
N CYS A 23 -30.74 15.28 -3.30
CA CYS A 23 -29.38 15.13 -3.84
C CYS A 23 -28.48 16.39 -3.75
N TYR A 24 -29.04 17.54 -3.34
CA TYR A 24 -28.30 18.76 -3.00
C TYR A 24 -28.32 19.08 -1.48
N PHE A 25 -29.29 18.55 -0.74
CA PHE A 25 -29.39 18.67 0.72
C PHE A 25 -28.41 17.74 1.46
N PHE A 26 -28.38 16.44 1.13
CA PHE A 26 -27.51 15.46 1.80
C PHE A 26 -26.00 15.76 1.72
N PRO A 27 -25.44 16.41 0.68
CA PRO A 27 -24.06 16.89 0.66
C PRO A 27 -23.60 17.69 1.89
N ILE A 28 -24.50 18.46 2.52
CA ILE A 28 -24.16 19.24 3.72
C ILE A 28 -23.76 18.29 4.87
N PHE A 29 -24.55 17.24 5.10
CA PHE A 29 -24.30 16.24 6.14
C PHE A 29 -23.09 15.36 5.80
N GLY A 30 -22.92 14.99 4.53
CA GLY A 30 -21.76 14.21 4.08
C GLY A 30 -20.43 14.93 4.34
N GLY A 31 -20.37 16.25 4.10
CA GLY A 31 -19.21 17.09 4.44
C GLY A 31 -18.93 17.12 5.95
N ILE A 32 -19.95 17.41 6.77
CA ILE A 32 -19.81 17.45 8.24
C ILE A 32 -19.29 16.11 8.80
N ILE A 33 -19.82 14.99 8.30
CA ILE A 33 -19.40 13.64 8.70
C ILE A 33 -17.95 13.35 8.31
N ALA A 34 -17.53 13.79 7.10
CA ALA A 34 -16.16 13.64 6.63
C ALA A 34 -15.14 14.44 7.45
N ASP A 35 -15.45 15.70 7.77
CA ASP A 35 -14.50 16.57 8.48
C ASP A 35 -14.48 16.32 10.00
N THR A 36 -15.56 15.80 10.58
CA THR A 36 -15.68 15.61 12.05
C THR A 36 -15.33 14.19 12.53
N PHE A 37 -15.80 13.15 11.83
CA PHE A 37 -15.83 11.78 12.39
C PHE A 37 -15.07 10.74 11.56
N LEU A 38 -15.31 10.67 10.25
CA LEU A 38 -14.87 9.53 9.43
C LEU A 38 -13.63 9.81 8.58
N GLY A 39 -13.32 11.07 8.29
CA GLY A 39 -12.32 11.46 7.31
C GLY A 39 -12.82 11.30 5.87
N LYS A 40 -12.44 12.25 5.00
CA LYS A 40 -12.90 12.36 3.60
C LYS A 40 -12.83 11.03 2.82
N PHE A 41 -11.73 10.28 2.93
CA PHE A 41 -11.55 8.99 2.26
C PHE A 41 -12.61 7.95 2.67
N ASN A 42 -12.82 7.73 3.97
CA ASN A 42 -13.75 6.70 4.44
C ASN A 42 -15.21 7.10 4.14
N THR A 43 -15.55 8.38 4.27
CA THR A 43 -16.87 8.90 3.89
C THR A 43 -17.18 8.66 2.41
N ILE A 44 -16.20 8.85 1.52
CA ILE A 44 -16.34 8.49 0.09
C ILE A 44 -16.63 6.99 -0.05
N VAL A 45 -15.83 6.11 0.54
CA VAL A 45 -16.01 4.64 0.40
C VAL A 45 -17.38 4.19 0.91
N TYR A 46 -17.75 4.54 2.15
CA TYR A 46 -19.00 4.07 2.75
C TYR A 46 -20.25 4.60 2.02
N LEU A 47 -20.27 5.88 1.63
CA LEU A 47 -21.42 6.44 0.93
C LEU A 47 -21.45 6.05 -0.56
N SER A 48 -20.32 5.65 -1.15
CA SER A 48 -20.29 4.99 -2.47
C SER A 48 -20.92 3.60 -2.45
N LEU A 49 -20.72 2.82 -1.37
CA LEU A 49 -21.41 1.54 -1.19
C LEU A 49 -22.94 1.73 -1.07
N ILE A 50 -23.39 2.73 -0.32
CA ILE A 50 -24.83 3.07 -0.21
C ILE A 50 -25.41 3.49 -1.58
N TYR A 51 -24.68 4.31 -2.36
CA TYR A 51 -25.09 4.66 -3.72
C TYR A 51 -25.18 3.42 -4.63
N PHE A 52 -24.19 2.52 -4.57
CA PHE A 52 -24.18 1.27 -5.34
C PHE A 52 -25.38 0.38 -4.99
N LEU A 53 -25.64 0.16 -3.69
CA LEU A 53 -26.82 -0.55 -3.18
C LEU A 53 -28.13 0.04 -3.72
N GLY A 54 -28.26 1.38 -3.75
CA GLY A 54 -29.44 2.04 -4.33
C GLY A 54 -29.63 1.78 -5.83
N ASN A 55 -28.56 1.75 -6.62
CA ASN A 55 -28.64 1.45 -8.07
C ASN A 55 -28.92 -0.04 -8.34
N VAL A 56 -28.31 -0.95 -7.57
CA VAL A 56 -28.61 -2.38 -7.63
C VAL A 56 -30.08 -2.63 -7.28
N LEU A 57 -30.59 -1.99 -6.22
CA LEU A 57 -32.00 -2.09 -5.84
C LEU A 57 -32.93 -1.60 -6.96
N LEU A 58 -32.68 -0.44 -7.56
CA LEU A 58 -33.47 0.05 -8.71
C LEU A 58 -33.40 -0.87 -9.92
N SER A 59 -32.23 -1.46 -10.20
CA SER A 59 -32.05 -2.42 -11.29
C SER A 59 -32.88 -3.70 -11.08
N VAL A 60 -32.83 -4.28 -9.87
CA VAL A 60 -33.59 -5.49 -9.51
C VAL A 60 -35.10 -5.23 -9.47
N VAL A 61 -35.53 -4.13 -8.85
CA VAL A 61 -36.96 -3.76 -8.73
C VAL A 61 -37.59 -3.47 -10.10
N SER A 62 -36.80 -3.04 -11.08
CA SER A 62 -37.26 -2.82 -12.46
C SER A 62 -37.60 -4.11 -13.22
N ILE A 63 -37.22 -5.29 -12.70
CA ILE A 63 -37.56 -6.60 -13.26
C ILE A 63 -38.99 -6.98 -12.83
N THR A 64 -39.90 -7.06 -13.81
CA THR A 64 -41.34 -7.28 -13.60
C THR A 64 -41.72 -8.69 -13.16
N ASN A 65 -40.90 -9.69 -13.49
CA ASN A 65 -41.16 -11.10 -13.16
C ASN A 65 -41.01 -11.46 -11.67
N LEU A 66 -40.62 -10.53 -10.80
CA LEU A 66 -40.36 -10.79 -9.37
C LEU A 66 -41.53 -10.48 -8.43
N ASN A 67 -42.65 -9.93 -8.93
CA ASN A 67 -43.89 -9.67 -8.17
C ASN A 67 -43.68 -8.86 -6.85
N LEU A 68 -42.71 -7.94 -6.87
CA LEU A 68 -42.32 -7.08 -5.73
C LEU A 68 -43.14 -5.77 -5.70
N PRO A 69 -43.26 -5.09 -4.54
CA PRO A 69 -43.87 -3.75 -4.44
C PRO A 69 -42.97 -2.69 -5.10
N GLN A 70 -43.11 -2.52 -6.41
CA GLN A 70 -42.18 -1.75 -7.24
C GLN A 70 -42.08 -0.27 -6.86
N SER A 71 -43.19 0.38 -6.51
CA SER A 71 -43.22 1.81 -6.20
C SER A 71 -42.47 2.18 -4.92
N GLU A 72 -42.73 1.46 -3.83
CA GLU A 72 -42.11 1.71 -2.51
C GLU A 72 -40.61 1.41 -2.53
N LEU A 73 -40.22 0.27 -3.12
CA LEU A 73 -38.81 -0.10 -3.24
C LEU A 73 -38.04 0.83 -4.20
N SER A 74 -38.70 1.37 -5.23
CA SER A 74 -38.10 2.41 -6.10
C SER A 74 -37.87 3.72 -5.36
N LEU A 75 -38.83 4.15 -4.53
CA LEU A 75 -38.70 5.32 -3.66
C LEU A 75 -37.52 5.15 -2.67
N PHE A 76 -37.41 3.97 -2.06
CA PHE A 76 -36.29 3.65 -1.16
C PHE A 76 -34.94 3.63 -1.88
N GLY A 77 -34.86 3.05 -3.09
CA GLY A 77 -33.66 3.08 -3.93
C GLY A 77 -33.22 4.50 -4.29
N LEU A 78 -34.17 5.37 -4.66
CA LEU A 78 -33.91 6.79 -4.92
C LEU A 78 -33.40 7.54 -3.68
N LEU A 79 -33.91 7.22 -2.49
CA LEU A 79 -33.43 7.78 -1.22
C LEU A 79 -31.99 7.34 -0.89
N LEU A 80 -31.66 6.04 -1.06
CA LEU A 80 -30.30 5.54 -0.88
C LEU A 80 -29.31 6.23 -1.84
N ILE A 81 -29.70 6.44 -3.09
CA ILE A 81 -28.89 7.21 -4.06
C ILE A 81 -28.69 8.65 -3.58
N ALA A 82 -29.74 9.33 -3.11
CA ALA A 82 -29.63 10.70 -2.60
C ALA A 82 -28.66 10.80 -1.40
N ILE A 83 -28.77 9.89 -0.43
CA ILE A 83 -27.84 9.79 0.72
C ILE A 83 -26.41 9.54 0.22
N GLY A 84 -26.22 8.59 -0.70
CA GLY A 84 -24.93 8.25 -1.29
C GLY A 84 -24.26 9.44 -2.01
N THR A 85 -25.03 10.23 -2.78
CA THR A 85 -24.49 11.46 -3.40
C THR A 85 -23.97 12.48 -2.38
N GLY A 86 -24.52 12.45 -1.16
CA GLY A 86 -24.12 13.34 -0.08
C GLY A 86 -22.67 13.17 0.35
N GLY A 87 -22.13 11.94 0.34
CA GLY A 87 -20.72 11.71 0.64
C GLY A 87 -19.80 12.05 -0.54
N ILE A 88 -20.18 11.59 -1.73
CA ILE A 88 -19.32 11.60 -2.91
C ILE A 88 -19.06 13.05 -3.38
N LYS A 89 -20.12 13.85 -3.59
CA LYS A 89 -20.01 15.18 -4.20
C LYS A 89 -19.05 16.15 -3.47
N PRO A 90 -19.16 16.38 -2.15
CA PRO A 90 -18.30 17.35 -1.44
C PRO A 90 -16.90 16.81 -1.13
N CYS A 91 -16.77 15.50 -0.91
CA CYS A 91 -15.50 14.92 -0.44
C CYS A 91 -14.52 14.65 -1.58
N VAL A 92 -14.97 14.26 -2.78
CA VAL A 92 -14.05 13.88 -3.88
C VAL A 92 -13.24 15.08 -4.39
N SER A 93 -13.88 16.24 -4.58
CA SER A 93 -13.20 17.45 -5.07
C SER A 93 -12.22 18.02 -4.04
N SER A 94 -12.62 18.06 -2.77
CA SER A 94 -11.74 18.52 -1.68
C SER A 94 -10.58 17.56 -1.42
N PHE A 95 -10.82 16.25 -1.37
CA PHE A 95 -9.77 15.23 -1.24
C PHE A 95 -8.81 15.19 -2.45
N GLY A 96 -9.26 15.60 -3.64
CA GLY A 96 -8.40 15.80 -4.80
C GLY A 96 -7.50 17.03 -4.64
N GLY A 97 -8.05 18.16 -4.18
CA GLY A 97 -7.30 19.39 -3.93
C GLY A 97 -6.26 19.26 -2.80
N ASP A 98 -6.59 18.54 -1.73
CA ASP A 98 -5.72 18.31 -0.56
C ASP A 98 -4.41 17.56 -0.89
N GLN A 99 -4.25 17.03 -2.11
CA GLN A 99 -3.05 16.27 -2.54
C GLN A 99 -1.88 17.17 -2.96
N PHE A 100 -2.10 18.48 -3.15
CA PHE A 100 -1.10 19.41 -3.66
C PHE A 100 -0.55 20.32 -2.56
N VAL A 101 0.78 20.39 -2.44
CA VAL A 101 1.46 21.23 -1.46
C VAL A 101 1.58 22.67 -1.97
N LEU A 102 0.90 23.59 -1.31
CA LEU A 102 0.97 25.02 -1.58
C LEU A 102 2.12 25.66 -0.77
N PRO A 103 2.85 26.65 -1.34
CA PRO A 103 2.60 27.31 -2.61
C PRO A 103 3.24 26.64 -3.84
N GLN A 104 4.15 25.67 -3.69
CA GLN A 104 4.99 25.19 -4.81
C GLN A 104 4.20 24.52 -5.95
N GLN A 105 3.06 23.89 -5.67
CA GLN A 105 2.31 23.09 -6.65
C GLN A 105 1.05 23.79 -7.22
N LYS A 106 0.92 25.11 -7.12
CA LYS A 106 -0.29 25.84 -7.54
C LYS A 106 -0.70 25.57 -9.00
N ASP A 107 0.23 25.66 -9.95
CA ASP A 107 -0.05 25.41 -11.37
C ASP A 107 -0.53 23.98 -11.66
N GLN A 108 -0.22 23.02 -10.78
CA GLN A 108 -0.64 21.62 -10.90
C GLN A 108 -2.07 21.45 -10.36
N LEU A 109 -2.41 22.14 -9.27
CA LEU A 109 -3.76 22.21 -8.69
C LEU A 109 -4.77 22.82 -9.69
N ASP A 110 -4.41 23.92 -10.35
CA ASP A 110 -5.27 24.59 -11.33
C ASP A 110 -5.54 23.69 -12.57
N LYS A 111 -4.52 22.94 -13.02
CA LYS A 111 -4.66 21.93 -14.08
C LYS A 111 -5.51 20.73 -13.66
N PHE A 112 -5.37 20.27 -12.41
CA PHE A 112 -6.20 19.21 -11.84
C PHE A 112 -7.67 19.59 -11.85
N PHE A 113 -8.04 20.76 -11.31
CA PHE A 113 -9.44 21.20 -11.30
C PHE A 113 -9.99 21.43 -12.71
N SER A 114 -9.18 21.95 -13.64
CA SER A 114 -9.57 22.11 -15.05
C SER A 114 -9.96 20.77 -15.70
N PHE A 115 -9.15 19.73 -15.50
CA PHE A 115 -9.45 18.39 -16.04
C PHE A 115 -10.62 17.71 -15.30
N PHE A 116 -10.73 17.91 -13.98
CA PHE A 116 -11.83 17.41 -13.16
C PHE A 116 -13.20 17.95 -13.61
N TYR A 117 -13.31 19.27 -13.83
CA TYR A 117 -14.55 19.86 -14.35
C TYR A 117 -14.85 19.47 -15.80
N PHE A 118 -13.82 19.30 -16.65
CA PHE A 118 -14.00 18.75 -17.99
C PHE A 118 -14.61 17.33 -17.95
N ALA A 119 -14.05 16.44 -17.11
CA ALA A 119 -14.52 15.06 -16.97
C ALA A 119 -15.98 14.97 -16.48
N ILE A 120 -16.39 15.83 -15.54
CA ILE A 120 -17.78 15.90 -15.05
C ILE A 120 -18.75 16.29 -16.19
N ASN A 121 -18.42 17.34 -16.95
CA ASN A 121 -19.28 17.80 -18.05
C ASN A 121 -19.35 16.79 -19.20
N ALA A 122 -18.21 16.18 -19.57
CA ALA A 122 -18.16 15.12 -20.57
C ALA A 122 -18.98 13.89 -20.13
N GLY A 123 -18.84 13.44 -18.88
CA GLY A 123 -19.62 12.33 -18.32
C GLY A 123 -21.13 12.61 -18.31
N SER A 124 -21.54 13.83 -17.96
CA SER A 124 -22.95 14.27 -18.01
C SER A 124 -23.52 14.22 -19.43
N LEU A 125 -22.77 14.74 -20.41
CA LEU A 125 -23.14 14.74 -21.83
C LEU A 125 -23.32 13.29 -22.35
N ILE A 126 -22.32 12.44 -22.12
CA ILE A 126 -22.33 11.03 -22.52
C ILE A 126 -23.51 10.29 -21.88
N SER A 127 -23.73 10.48 -20.57
CA SER A 127 -24.85 9.86 -19.84
C SER A 127 -26.21 10.29 -20.38
N THR A 128 -26.36 11.56 -20.77
CA THR A 128 -27.62 12.10 -21.33
C THR A 128 -27.97 11.46 -22.68
N PHE A 129 -26.99 11.13 -23.52
CA PHE A 129 -27.22 10.41 -24.78
C PHE A 129 -27.38 8.90 -24.60
N ILE A 130 -26.59 8.27 -23.74
CA ILE A 130 -26.53 6.80 -23.62
C ILE A 130 -27.67 6.23 -22.75
N THR A 131 -28.09 6.92 -21.70
CA THR A 131 -29.11 6.39 -20.78
C THR A 131 -30.49 6.17 -21.44
N PRO A 132 -30.97 7.05 -22.35
CA PRO A 132 -32.18 6.78 -23.14
C PRO A 132 -32.05 5.54 -24.04
N ILE A 133 -30.91 5.37 -24.73
CA ILE A 133 -30.63 4.23 -25.63
C ILE A 133 -30.72 2.91 -24.85
N PHE A 134 -30.06 2.81 -23.70
CA PHE A 134 -30.15 1.61 -22.85
C PHE A 134 -31.56 1.32 -22.31
N ARG A 135 -32.44 2.33 -22.25
CA ARG A 135 -33.80 2.19 -21.75
C ARG A 135 -34.80 1.79 -22.84
N GLU A 136 -34.71 2.36 -24.04
CA GLU A 136 -35.74 2.22 -25.07
C GLU A 136 -35.30 1.36 -26.28
N ASP A 137 -34.00 1.27 -26.62
CA ASP A 137 -33.53 0.46 -27.77
C ASP A 137 -33.17 -0.99 -27.39
N LEU A 138 -33.02 -1.29 -26.10
CA LEU A 138 -32.73 -2.65 -25.60
C LEU A 138 -34.01 -3.35 -25.13
N LYS A 139 -34.22 -4.58 -25.63
CA LYS A 139 -35.27 -5.49 -25.14
C LYS A 139 -34.71 -6.41 -24.07
N CYS A 140 -35.38 -6.50 -22.92
CA CYS A 140 -34.92 -7.27 -21.77
C CYS A 140 -36.08 -8.00 -21.09
N PHE A 141 -35.83 -9.24 -20.65
CA PHE A 141 -36.76 -10.06 -19.86
C PHE A 141 -38.19 -10.22 -20.46
N GLY A 142 -38.33 -10.10 -21.79
CA GLY A 142 -39.60 -10.22 -22.50
C GLY A 142 -40.36 -8.91 -22.75
N GLU A 143 -39.81 -7.76 -22.31
CA GLU A 143 -40.40 -6.44 -22.57
C GLU A 143 -39.59 -5.62 -23.59
N ASP A 144 -40.29 -4.73 -24.29
CA ASP A 144 -39.72 -3.77 -25.25
C ASP A 144 -38.95 -2.59 -24.61
N SER A 145 -38.68 -2.61 -23.29
CA SER A 145 -37.90 -1.55 -22.63
C SER A 145 -37.05 -2.08 -21.46
N CYS A 146 -35.76 -1.71 -21.43
CA CYS A 146 -34.79 -2.26 -20.48
C CYS A 146 -34.39 -1.29 -19.35
N PHE A 147 -35.34 -1.00 -18.46
CA PHE A 147 -35.05 -0.28 -17.21
C PHE A 147 -33.93 -0.92 -16.35
N PRO A 148 -33.80 -2.26 -16.23
CA PRO A 148 -32.69 -2.87 -15.50
C PRO A 148 -31.30 -2.53 -16.05
N ALA A 149 -31.12 -2.40 -17.38
CA ALA A 149 -29.84 -1.99 -17.95
C ALA A 149 -29.51 -0.52 -17.63
N ALA A 150 -30.51 0.37 -17.71
CA ALA A 150 -30.34 1.79 -17.43
C ALA A 150 -29.86 2.10 -15.99
N PHE A 151 -30.21 1.27 -14.99
CA PHE A 151 -29.70 1.37 -13.62
C PHE A 151 -28.53 0.42 -13.32
N GLY A 152 -28.46 -0.73 -13.98
CA GLY A 152 -27.41 -1.73 -13.82
C GLY A 152 -26.06 -1.29 -14.39
N VAL A 153 -26.03 -0.56 -15.51
CA VAL A 153 -24.77 -0.05 -16.09
C VAL A 153 -24.10 0.97 -15.15
N PRO A 154 -24.81 2.00 -14.60
CA PRO A 154 -24.27 2.85 -13.54
C PRO A 154 -23.77 2.07 -12.30
N ALA A 155 -24.48 1.02 -11.87
CA ALA A 155 -24.03 0.18 -10.76
C ALA A 155 -22.69 -0.53 -11.08
N ALA A 156 -22.56 -1.10 -12.27
CA ALA A 156 -21.33 -1.77 -12.70
C ALA A 156 -20.15 -0.79 -12.83
N LEU A 157 -20.37 0.40 -13.43
CA LEU A 157 -19.35 1.45 -13.54
C LEU A 157 -18.91 1.95 -12.16
N LEU A 158 -19.84 2.10 -11.21
CA LEU A 158 -19.49 2.48 -9.84
C LEU A 158 -18.72 1.38 -9.10
N LEU A 159 -19.04 0.10 -9.31
CA LEU A 159 -18.28 -1.01 -8.73
C LEU A 159 -16.82 -1.01 -9.20
N VAL A 160 -16.60 -0.77 -10.50
CA VAL A 160 -15.25 -0.59 -11.09
C VAL A 160 -14.55 0.62 -10.45
N SER A 161 -15.26 1.76 -10.33
CA SER A 161 -14.72 2.97 -9.68
C SER A 161 -14.31 2.75 -8.22
N ILE A 162 -15.14 2.07 -7.42
CA ILE A 162 -14.84 1.70 -6.03
C ILE A 162 -13.60 0.79 -5.97
N GLY A 163 -13.53 -0.23 -6.84
CA GLY A 163 -12.37 -1.12 -6.93
C GLY A 163 -11.07 -0.37 -7.25
N SER A 164 -11.09 0.51 -8.24
CA SER A 164 -9.95 1.37 -8.60
C SER A 164 -9.57 2.34 -7.47
N TYR A 165 -10.55 2.94 -6.79
CA TYR A 165 -10.32 3.86 -5.67
C TYR A 165 -9.70 3.16 -4.47
N LEU A 166 -10.17 1.96 -4.10
CA LEU A 166 -9.55 1.11 -3.08
C LEU A 166 -8.14 0.65 -3.51
N GLY A 167 -7.94 0.39 -4.81
CA GLY A 167 -6.63 0.10 -5.40
C GLY A 167 -5.55 1.15 -5.09
N SER A 168 -5.94 2.43 -4.95
CA SER A 168 -5.01 3.52 -4.63
C SER A 168 -4.36 3.39 -3.24
N LYS A 169 -4.96 2.64 -2.28
CA LYS A 169 -4.35 2.37 -0.97
C LYS A 169 -2.98 1.69 -1.14
N TRP A 170 -2.87 0.70 -2.02
CA TRP A 170 -1.64 -0.05 -2.27
C TRP A 170 -0.55 0.83 -2.90
N THR A 171 -0.92 1.74 -3.80
CA THR A 171 0.02 2.72 -4.38
C THR A 171 0.48 3.74 -3.33
N SER A 172 -0.42 4.18 -2.44
CA SER A 172 -0.06 5.04 -1.30
C SER A 172 0.82 4.33 -0.27
N GLN A 173 0.68 3.01 -0.12
CA GLN A 173 1.58 2.18 0.69
C GLN A 173 2.95 2.01 0.00
N ALA A 174 2.98 1.89 -1.33
CA ALA A 174 4.23 1.81 -2.08
C ALA A 174 5.06 3.11 -2.03
N ASP A 175 4.45 4.30 -1.95
CA ASP A 175 5.18 5.58 -1.77
C ASP A 175 5.85 5.70 -0.38
N ARG A 176 5.48 4.83 0.56
CA ARG A 176 6.05 4.77 1.91
C ARG A 176 7.20 3.76 2.03
N MET A 177 7.33 2.84 1.08
CA MET A 177 8.41 1.84 1.06
C MET A 177 9.66 2.38 0.38
N ARG A 178 10.85 1.86 0.72
CA ARG A 178 12.10 2.17 0.01
C ARG A 178 12.03 1.66 -1.43
N GLY A 179 12.05 2.58 -2.38
CA GLY A 179 12.14 2.29 -3.82
C GLY A 179 13.58 2.16 -4.36
N ASP A 180 14.61 2.36 -3.54
CA ASP A 180 16.01 2.28 -3.97
C ASP A 180 16.56 0.84 -3.93
N LEU A 181 16.79 0.26 -5.11
CA LEU A 181 17.35 -1.08 -5.28
C LEU A 181 18.80 -1.12 -4.76
N THR A 182 19.12 -2.13 -3.94
CA THR A 182 20.42 -2.29 -3.27
C THR A 182 21.59 -2.22 -4.26
N GLY A 183 22.35 -1.11 -4.19
CA GLY A 183 23.57 -0.91 -4.97
C GLY A 183 23.44 -0.08 -6.25
N THR A 184 22.27 0.46 -6.59
CA THR A 184 22.10 1.31 -7.79
C THR A 184 21.41 2.64 -7.48
N SER A 185 21.71 3.67 -8.28
CA SER A 185 21.05 4.99 -8.19
C SER A 185 19.62 5.01 -8.75
N PHE A 186 19.04 3.85 -9.05
CA PHE A 186 17.72 3.72 -9.65
C PHE A 186 16.65 3.59 -8.55
N ALA A 187 15.83 4.64 -8.42
CA ALA A 187 14.68 4.65 -7.51
C ALA A 187 13.40 4.31 -8.27
N ILE A 188 12.81 3.15 -7.95
CA ILE A 188 11.50 2.73 -8.45
C ILE A 188 10.43 3.60 -7.78
N LYS A 189 9.58 4.25 -8.58
CA LYS A 189 8.44 5.01 -8.05
C LYS A 189 7.27 4.08 -7.66
N ALA A 190 6.41 4.56 -6.77
CA ALA A 190 5.29 3.79 -6.20
C ALA A 190 4.30 3.26 -7.26
N ASP A 191 4.04 4.04 -8.30
CA ASP A 191 3.23 3.68 -9.48
C ASP A 191 3.90 2.61 -10.35
N GLN A 192 5.24 2.65 -10.44
CA GLN A 192 6.05 1.69 -11.20
C GLN A 192 6.15 0.32 -10.52
N MET A 193 5.87 0.21 -9.22
CA MET A 193 5.89 -1.06 -8.49
C MET A 193 4.97 -2.12 -9.10
N GLN A 194 3.84 -1.71 -9.71
CA GLN A 194 2.91 -2.64 -10.38
C GLN A 194 3.48 -3.27 -11.65
N VAL A 195 4.53 -2.70 -12.25
CA VAL A 195 5.21 -3.23 -13.46
C VAL A 195 6.06 -4.48 -13.13
N ILE A 196 6.42 -4.68 -11.87
CA ILE A 196 7.15 -5.88 -11.41
C ILE A 196 6.34 -7.15 -11.70
N ASN A 197 5.01 -7.13 -11.55
CA ASN A 197 4.16 -8.31 -11.77
C ASN A 197 4.21 -8.81 -13.24
N PRO A 198 3.95 -7.98 -14.28
CA PRO A 198 4.17 -8.37 -15.67
C PRO A 198 5.58 -8.87 -15.97
N PHE A 199 6.62 -8.25 -15.41
CA PHE A 199 8.01 -8.65 -15.64
C PHE A 199 8.32 -10.03 -15.03
N LEU A 200 7.85 -10.29 -13.80
CA LEU A 200 7.94 -11.59 -13.14
C LEU A 200 7.22 -12.67 -13.94
N ILE A 201 6.03 -12.39 -14.47
CA ILE A 201 5.30 -13.35 -15.34
C ILE A 201 6.12 -13.63 -16.61
N LEU A 202 6.65 -12.60 -17.28
CA LEU A 202 7.43 -12.73 -18.51
C LEU A 202 8.71 -13.56 -18.29
N ALA A 203 9.35 -13.45 -17.11
CA ALA A 203 10.51 -14.25 -16.72
C ALA A 203 10.14 -15.66 -16.22
N MET A 204 9.00 -15.82 -15.54
CA MET A 204 8.53 -17.10 -15.00
C MET A 204 8.06 -18.05 -16.10
N ILE A 205 7.39 -17.56 -17.16
CA ILE A 205 6.90 -18.40 -18.28
C ILE A 205 8.02 -19.29 -18.87
N PRO A 206 9.16 -18.76 -19.35
CA PRO A 206 10.23 -19.60 -19.90
C PRO A 206 10.88 -20.48 -18.83
N LEU A 207 11.04 -19.99 -17.59
CA LEU A 207 11.58 -20.81 -16.51
C LEU A 207 10.70 -22.03 -16.21
N PHE A 208 9.37 -21.84 -16.17
CA PHE A 208 8.43 -22.92 -15.94
C PHE A 208 8.34 -23.89 -17.13
N GLN A 209 8.34 -23.37 -18.36
CA GLN A 209 8.27 -24.20 -19.56
C GLN A 209 9.52 -25.04 -19.80
N TYR A 210 10.72 -24.47 -19.66
CA TYR A 210 11.98 -25.15 -19.97
C TYR A 210 12.58 -25.96 -18.80
N PHE A 211 12.31 -25.58 -17.54
CA PHE A 211 12.95 -26.22 -16.39
C PHE A 211 11.95 -26.88 -15.43
N VAL A 212 10.90 -26.17 -14.99
CA VAL A 212 10.02 -26.68 -13.92
C VAL A 212 9.08 -27.78 -14.42
N TYR A 213 8.35 -27.59 -15.52
CA TYR A 213 7.43 -28.62 -16.02
C TYR A 213 8.13 -29.91 -16.47
N PRO A 214 9.31 -29.90 -17.12
CA PRO A 214 10.07 -31.12 -17.40
C PRO A 214 10.52 -31.85 -16.13
N PHE A 215 10.86 -31.13 -15.05
CA PHE A 215 11.19 -31.73 -13.76
C PHE A 215 9.96 -32.36 -13.08
N ILE A 216 8.85 -31.62 -13.02
CA ILE A 216 7.57 -32.13 -12.48
C ILE A 216 7.05 -33.34 -13.27
N ALA A 217 7.28 -33.38 -14.59
CA ALA A 217 6.96 -34.55 -15.42
C ALA A 217 7.82 -35.78 -15.07
N ARG A 218 9.11 -35.61 -14.73
CA ARG A 218 9.96 -36.70 -14.19
C ARG A 218 9.48 -37.21 -12.83
N CYS A 219 8.82 -36.38 -12.03
CA CYS A 219 8.15 -36.78 -10.78
C CYS A 219 6.78 -37.45 -11.01
N GLY A 220 6.37 -37.74 -12.25
CA GLY A 220 5.12 -38.45 -12.57
C GLY A 220 3.84 -37.59 -12.53
N ILE A 221 3.96 -36.27 -12.39
CA ILE A 221 2.82 -35.35 -12.29
C ILE A 221 2.56 -34.71 -13.67
N SER A 222 1.85 -35.43 -14.54
CA SER A 222 1.61 -35.02 -15.93
C SER A 222 0.34 -34.18 -16.13
N THR A 223 -0.74 -34.45 -15.41
CA THR A 223 -2.06 -33.86 -15.68
C THR A 223 -2.19 -32.39 -15.22
N PRO A 224 -2.88 -31.52 -15.98
CA PRO A 224 -3.09 -30.11 -15.64
C PRO A 224 -3.63 -29.87 -14.22
N LEU A 225 -4.69 -30.58 -13.81
CA LEU A 225 -5.28 -30.43 -12.47
C LEU A 225 -4.29 -30.75 -11.34
N ARG A 226 -3.45 -31.80 -11.48
CA ARG A 226 -2.45 -32.16 -10.45
C ARG A 226 -1.29 -31.15 -10.39
N LYS A 227 -0.92 -30.56 -11.53
CA LYS A 227 0.06 -29.46 -11.60
C LYS A 227 -0.45 -28.22 -10.85
N LEU A 228 -1.73 -27.88 -11.03
CA LEU A 228 -2.41 -26.82 -10.26
C LEU A 228 -2.38 -27.11 -8.75
N THR A 229 -2.83 -28.28 -8.30
CA THR A 229 -2.78 -28.66 -6.87
C THR A 229 -1.37 -28.53 -6.30
N THR A 230 -0.35 -28.98 -7.05
CA THR A 230 1.06 -28.89 -6.63
C THR A 230 1.52 -27.43 -6.50
N GLY A 231 1.11 -26.56 -7.42
CA GLY A 231 1.37 -25.12 -7.37
C GLY A 231 0.71 -24.44 -6.16
N GLY A 232 -0.56 -24.77 -5.87
CA GLY A 232 -1.27 -24.21 -4.71
C GLY A 232 -0.69 -24.66 -3.37
N LEU A 233 -0.29 -25.93 -3.25
CA LEU A 233 0.41 -26.42 -2.05
C LEU A 233 1.79 -25.75 -1.87
N LEU A 234 2.50 -25.48 -2.95
CA LEU A 234 3.77 -24.74 -2.92
C LEU A 234 3.57 -23.26 -2.53
N ALA A 235 2.47 -22.64 -2.97
CA ALA A 235 2.08 -21.30 -2.51
C ALA A 235 1.73 -21.28 -1.01
N ALA A 236 1.07 -22.31 -0.48
CA ALA A 236 0.80 -22.43 0.95
C ALA A 236 2.10 -22.55 1.77
N LEU A 237 3.09 -23.31 1.27
CA LEU A 237 4.43 -23.36 1.88
C LEU A 237 5.12 -22.00 1.92
N ALA A 238 4.94 -21.17 0.87
CA ALA A 238 5.48 -19.82 0.86
C ALA A 238 4.90 -18.93 1.99
N PHE A 239 3.58 -19.01 2.24
CA PHE A 239 2.97 -18.30 3.39
C PHE A 239 3.48 -18.80 4.75
N VAL A 240 3.75 -20.10 4.91
CA VAL A 240 4.40 -20.64 6.12
C VAL A 240 5.80 -20.07 6.29
N ILE A 241 6.60 -19.99 5.22
CA ILE A 241 7.93 -19.38 5.25
C ILE A 241 7.83 -17.88 5.60
N SER A 242 6.87 -17.14 5.04
CA SER A 242 6.62 -15.74 5.41
C SER A 242 6.26 -15.59 6.89
N ALA A 243 5.45 -16.48 7.46
CA ALA A 243 5.15 -16.47 8.90
C ALA A 243 6.39 -16.74 9.76
N LEU A 244 7.25 -17.69 9.38
CA LEU A 244 8.50 -17.99 10.09
C LEU A 244 9.48 -16.81 10.06
N VAL A 245 9.61 -16.14 8.91
CA VAL A 245 10.41 -14.92 8.77
C VAL A 245 9.85 -13.79 9.64
N GLU A 246 8.52 -13.62 9.68
CA GLU A 246 7.85 -12.62 10.51
C GLU A 246 8.12 -12.81 12.01
N PHE A 247 8.07 -14.06 12.50
CA PHE A 247 8.44 -14.37 13.89
C PHE A 247 9.90 -13.99 14.19
N GLN A 248 10.82 -14.22 13.26
CA GLN A 248 12.23 -13.87 13.42
C GLN A 248 12.46 -12.35 13.41
N ILE A 249 11.77 -11.60 12.54
CA ILE A 249 11.83 -10.13 12.50
C ILE A 249 11.34 -9.55 13.84
N ARG A 250 10.22 -10.04 14.37
CA ARG A 250 9.66 -9.56 15.65
C ARG A 250 10.55 -9.87 16.86
N ALA A 251 11.39 -10.90 16.80
CA ALA A 251 12.41 -11.17 17.81
C ALA A 251 13.52 -10.10 17.80
N THR A 252 13.84 -9.53 16.62
CA THR A 252 14.82 -8.45 16.46
C THR A 252 14.27 -7.08 16.82
N ASP A 253 12.99 -6.80 16.51
CA ASP A 253 12.33 -5.50 16.74
C ASP A 253 12.21 -5.10 18.23
N LYS A 254 12.52 -6.01 19.17
CA LYS A 254 12.65 -5.73 20.60
C LYS A 254 14.03 -5.21 21.04
N GLN A 255 14.98 -5.00 20.12
CA GLN A 255 16.28 -4.42 20.45
C GLN A 255 16.17 -2.93 20.82
N VAL A 256 16.21 -2.66 22.11
CA VAL A 256 16.29 -1.30 22.66
C VAL A 256 17.71 -0.76 22.46
N THR A 257 17.92 0.01 21.39
CA THR A 257 19.24 0.61 21.12
C THR A 257 19.49 1.79 22.04
N LEU A 258 20.34 1.62 23.07
CA LEU A 258 20.95 2.73 23.79
C LEU A 258 22.10 3.29 22.92
N ARG A 259 22.08 4.60 22.64
CA ARG A 259 23.07 5.26 21.76
C ARG A 259 23.90 6.26 22.54
N VAL A 260 25.22 6.10 22.54
CA VAL A 260 26.16 7.06 23.16
C VAL A 260 27.04 7.68 22.07
N TYR A 261 26.97 9.00 21.96
CA TYR A 261 27.71 9.80 20.99
C TYR A 261 28.87 10.51 21.70
N ASN A 262 30.05 10.48 21.12
CA ASN A 262 31.18 11.28 21.56
C ASN A 262 31.13 12.64 20.86
N THR A 263 31.14 13.77 21.58
CA THR A 263 31.25 15.11 20.94
C THR A 263 32.67 15.68 20.99
N LEU A 264 33.59 14.95 21.63
CA LEU A 264 34.98 15.34 21.81
C LEU A 264 35.84 14.79 20.65
N ASP A 265 36.97 15.44 20.46
CA ASP A 265 38.05 15.13 19.51
C ASP A 265 38.98 13.99 19.99
N CYS A 266 38.77 13.49 21.21
CA CYS A 266 39.54 12.41 21.81
C CYS A 266 38.73 11.10 21.93
N GLY A 267 39.43 9.96 21.96
CA GLY A 267 38.81 8.64 22.11
C GLY A 267 38.61 8.23 23.58
N PHE A 268 37.67 7.31 23.80
CA PHE A 268 37.39 6.73 25.12
C PHE A 268 37.26 5.21 25.03
N THR A 269 37.94 4.48 25.91
CA THR A 269 37.61 3.07 26.18
C THR A 269 36.45 3.02 27.17
N PHE A 270 35.40 2.26 26.89
CA PHE A 270 34.25 2.09 27.79
C PHE A 270 34.11 0.65 28.28
N ASN A 271 33.69 0.52 29.54
CA ASN A 271 33.42 -0.74 30.22
C ASN A 271 31.97 -0.72 30.73
N SER A 272 31.14 -1.64 30.24
CA SER A 272 29.73 -1.75 30.61
C SER A 272 29.36 -3.22 30.86
N PRO A 273 28.47 -3.54 31.81
CA PRO A 273 28.02 -4.92 32.04
C PRO A 273 27.49 -5.66 30.80
N SER A 274 27.03 -4.94 29.77
CA SER A 274 26.57 -5.53 28.51
C SER A 274 27.61 -5.63 27.41
N GLN A 275 28.64 -4.76 27.39
CA GLN A 275 29.59 -4.66 26.28
C GLN A 275 30.80 -3.81 26.66
N ASN A 276 31.99 -4.22 26.24
CA ASN A 276 33.22 -3.42 26.33
C ASN A 276 33.71 -3.05 24.93
N GLY A 277 34.30 -1.87 24.79
CA GLY A 277 34.79 -1.42 23.49
C GLY A 277 35.46 -0.05 23.55
N THR A 278 35.84 0.44 22.37
CA THR A 278 36.42 1.77 22.17
C THR A 278 35.43 2.66 21.42
N LEU A 279 35.33 3.91 21.85
CA LEU A 279 34.51 4.95 21.27
C LEU A 279 35.44 5.99 20.64
N GLU A 280 35.50 6.00 19.31
CA GLU A 280 36.34 6.91 18.54
C GLU A 280 36.02 8.40 18.79
N PRO A 281 36.96 9.32 18.47
CA PRO A 281 36.67 10.74 18.29
C PRO A 281 35.45 10.98 17.39
N MET A 282 34.54 11.85 17.84
CA MET A 282 33.23 12.10 17.22
C MET A 282 32.36 10.85 16.92
N GLY A 283 32.71 9.70 17.51
CA GLY A 283 32.14 8.39 17.24
C GLY A 283 30.77 8.15 17.88
N LEU A 284 30.21 6.99 17.58
CA LEU A 284 28.97 6.46 18.12
C LEU A 284 29.19 5.01 18.57
N VAL A 285 28.68 4.68 19.74
CA VAL A 285 28.42 3.28 20.13
C VAL A 285 26.92 3.06 20.29
N MET A 286 26.44 1.93 19.78
CA MET A 286 25.11 1.40 20.04
C MET A 286 25.25 0.18 20.94
N PHE A 287 24.46 0.12 22.01
CA PHE A 287 24.39 -1.05 22.88
C PHE A 287 23.09 -1.81 22.60
N ASP A 288 23.23 -3.00 22.02
CA ASP A 288 22.11 -3.83 21.59
C ASP A 288 21.82 -4.90 22.64
N THR A 289 20.86 -4.62 23.54
CA THR A 289 20.43 -5.57 24.57
C THR A 289 18.96 -5.39 24.89
N THR A 290 18.22 -6.49 24.98
CA THR A 290 16.82 -6.53 25.40
C THR A 290 16.72 -6.31 26.91
N VAL A 291 15.88 -5.36 27.34
CA VAL A 291 15.62 -5.06 28.75
C VAL A 291 14.11 -5.17 29.01
N GLU A 292 13.72 -5.84 30.09
CA GLU A 292 12.36 -5.81 30.60
C GLU A 292 12.24 -4.70 31.67
N GLY A 293 11.43 -3.68 31.40
CA GLY A 293 11.23 -2.53 32.31
C GLY A 293 12.25 -1.39 32.13
N VAL A 294 12.62 -0.77 33.26
CA VAL A 294 13.59 0.33 33.33
C VAL A 294 14.85 -0.17 34.03
N GLN A 295 16.02 0.00 33.41
CA GLN A 295 17.30 -0.45 33.96
C GLN A 295 18.38 0.63 33.86
N ASP A 296 19.02 0.92 34.98
CA ASP A 296 20.25 1.70 35.04
C ASP A 296 21.43 0.84 34.57
N VAL A 297 22.11 1.31 33.52
CA VAL A 297 23.35 0.71 33.02
C VAL A 297 24.52 1.58 33.45
N PRO A 298 25.37 1.12 34.40
CA PRO A 298 26.62 1.79 34.70
C PRO A 298 27.58 1.61 33.52
N ILE A 299 28.26 2.69 33.15
CA ILE A 299 29.30 2.71 32.12
C ILE A 299 30.49 3.48 32.69
N GLU A 300 31.65 2.82 32.78
CA GLU A 300 32.91 3.47 33.12
C GLU A 300 33.60 3.89 31.82
N PHE A 301 33.96 5.17 31.71
CA PHE A 301 34.70 5.73 30.58
C PHE A 301 36.13 6.06 31.01
N ILE A 302 37.09 5.60 30.22
CA ILE A 302 38.52 5.80 30.40
C ILE A 302 39.02 6.60 29.18
N PRO A 303 39.50 7.84 29.36
CA PRO A 303 40.02 8.63 28.24
C PRO A 303 41.32 8.04 27.69
N ASP A 304 41.50 8.12 26.37
CA ASP A 304 42.78 7.81 25.74
C ASP A 304 43.84 8.86 26.11
N ALA A 305 45.12 8.47 26.09
CA ALA A 305 46.24 9.35 26.47
C ALA A 305 46.41 10.61 25.59
N SER A 306 45.70 10.69 24.46
CA SER A 306 45.61 11.88 23.60
C SER A 306 44.58 12.92 24.08
N CYS A 307 43.71 12.60 25.04
CA CYS A 307 42.69 13.52 25.49
C CYS A 307 43.26 14.64 26.39
N SER A 308 43.29 15.86 25.88
CA SER A 308 43.69 17.05 26.64
C SER A 308 42.58 17.56 27.58
N VAL A 309 41.32 17.34 27.19
CA VAL A 309 40.11 17.91 27.81
C VAL A 309 39.67 17.14 29.05
N VAL A 310 39.65 15.80 29.00
CA VAL A 310 39.23 14.92 30.09
C VAL A 310 40.39 14.00 30.44
N LYS A 311 40.96 14.14 31.65
CA LYS A 311 42.19 13.45 32.06
C LYS A 311 41.97 12.29 33.03
N GLU A 312 40.81 12.25 33.69
CA GLU A 312 40.47 11.23 34.68
C GLU A 312 39.35 10.32 34.15
N LYS A 313 39.37 9.05 34.56
CA LYS A 313 38.28 8.12 34.28
C LYS A 313 37.04 8.50 35.11
N PHE A 314 35.86 8.34 34.53
CA PHE A 314 34.59 8.69 35.20
C PHE A 314 33.55 7.59 35.00
N GLN A 315 32.64 7.46 35.96
CA GLN A 315 31.50 6.54 35.87
C GLN A 315 30.22 7.33 35.62
N ALA A 316 29.45 6.87 34.66
CA ALA A 316 28.14 7.42 34.31
C ALA A 316 27.06 6.34 34.41
N LYS A 317 25.80 6.77 34.53
CA LYS A 317 24.63 5.91 34.45
C LYS A 317 23.79 6.28 33.24
N ALA A 318 23.53 5.32 32.37
CA ALA A 318 22.61 5.45 31.26
C ALA A 318 21.33 4.67 31.55
N VAL A 319 20.17 5.29 31.36
CA VAL A 319 18.86 4.65 31.60
C VAL A 319 18.41 3.98 30.31
N ARG A 320 18.07 2.69 30.39
CA ARG A 320 17.37 1.94 29.34
C ARG A 320 15.91 1.75 29.73
N VAL A 321 14.99 1.85 28.76
CA VAL A 321 13.55 1.66 28.95
C VAL A 321 13.02 0.76 27.84
N ALA A 322 12.26 -0.27 28.21
CA ALA A 322 11.68 -1.22 27.28
C ALA A 322 10.86 -0.53 26.18
N GLY A 323 11.17 -0.83 24.91
CA GLY A 323 10.48 -0.29 23.74
C GLY A 323 10.79 1.17 23.37
N GLN A 324 11.75 1.82 24.02
CA GLN A 324 12.09 3.23 23.78
C GLN A 324 13.60 3.44 23.60
N GLY A 325 13.99 4.10 22.52
CA GLY A 325 15.39 4.47 22.29
C GLY A 325 15.83 5.60 23.22
N THR A 326 17.01 5.46 23.83
CA THR A 326 17.63 6.54 24.61
C THR A 326 18.96 6.95 23.98
N ALA A 327 19.16 8.27 23.86
CA ALA A 327 20.36 8.86 23.29
C ALA A 327 21.08 9.72 24.34
N TYR A 328 22.39 9.56 24.43
CA TYR A 328 23.26 10.30 25.34
C TYR A 328 24.47 10.85 24.58
N TYR A 329 24.96 12.02 24.97
CA TYR A 329 26.25 12.53 24.51
C TYR A 329 27.26 12.63 25.65
N LEU A 330 28.53 12.46 25.30
CA LEU A 330 29.66 12.86 26.14
C LEU A 330 29.97 14.34 25.93
N SER A 331 30.19 15.06 27.03
CA SER A 331 30.66 16.44 27.07
C SER A 331 31.62 16.64 28.25
N ASN A 332 32.34 17.75 28.29
CA ASN A 332 33.11 18.20 29.45
C ASN A 332 32.30 19.18 30.30
N ASN A 333 32.54 19.17 31.62
CA ASN A 333 32.10 20.21 32.54
C ASN A 333 33.08 21.39 32.55
N THR A 334 32.67 22.51 33.13
CA THR A 334 33.47 23.74 33.34
C THR A 334 34.78 23.50 34.11
N GLU A 335 34.88 22.39 34.84
CA GLU A 335 36.06 21.97 35.61
C GLU A 335 36.95 20.93 34.87
N GLY A 336 36.61 20.54 33.64
CA GLY A 336 37.36 19.57 32.84
C GLY A 336 37.01 18.09 33.08
N PHE A 337 36.06 17.79 33.97
CA PHE A 337 35.55 16.43 34.16
C PHE A 337 34.63 16.01 33.01
N GLY A 338 34.69 14.74 32.59
CA GLY A 338 33.76 14.16 31.62
C GLY A 338 32.38 13.92 32.23
N GLN A 339 31.32 14.23 31.47
CA GLN A 339 29.93 13.99 31.82
C GLN A 339 29.20 13.28 30.66
N LEU A 340 28.31 12.36 31.00
CA LEU A 340 27.36 11.75 30.08
C LEU A 340 25.98 12.38 30.30
N THR A 341 25.44 13.05 29.28
CA THR A 341 24.17 13.81 29.38
C THR A 341 23.14 13.24 28.41
N ARG A 342 21.88 13.10 28.86
CA ARG A 342 20.77 12.58 28.03
C ARG A 342 20.32 13.66 27.04
N MET A 343 20.08 13.28 25.78
CA MET A 343 19.43 14.15 24.80
C MET A 343 17.92 14.09 24.97
N GLY A 344 17.29 15.21 25.35
CA GLY A 344 15.84 15.34 25.41
C GLY A 344 15.14 14.24 26.22
N ASP A 345 13.99 13.81 25.72
CA ASP A 345 13.25 12.64 26.19
C ASP A 345 13.65 11.37 25.45
N PHE A 346 12.85 10.32 25.59
CA PHE A 346 12.96 9.13 24.75
C PHE A 346 12.94 9.53 23.28
N ASP A 347 13.95 9.10 22.52
CA ASP A 347 13.90 9.21 21.07
C ASP A 347 12.75 8.29 20.64
N ASN A 348 11.59 8.88 20.36
CA ASN A 348 10.46 8.17 19.79
C ASN A 348 10.78 7.87 18.33
N ILE A 349 11.58 6.82 18.12
CA ILE A 349 12.09 6.43 16.81
C ILE A 349 11.07 5.65 15.98
N THR A 350 9.79 5.63 16.39
CA THR A 350 8.72 5.35 15.42
C THR A 350 8.80 6.42 14.33
N THR A 351 9.02 6.00 13.09
CA THR A 351 8.73 6.83 11.92
C THR A 351 7.28 6.61 11.53
N PRO A 352 6.35 7.56 11.75
CA PRO A 352 5.15 7.60 10.94
C PRO A 352 5.61 7.80 9.50
N GLU A 353 5.18 6.92 8.60
CA GLU A 353 5.61 6.81 7.19
C GLU A 353 5.37 8.07 6.30
N LYS A 354 4.99 9.20 6.90
CA LYS A 354 4.65 10.46 6.25
C LYS A 354 5.55 11.62 6.68
N GLU A 355 6.42 11.45 7.68
CA GLU A 355 7.16 12.58 8.23
C GLU A 355 8.32 13.04 7.34
N PRO A 356 8.56 14.36 7.24
CA PRO A 356 9.70 14.89 6.50
C PRO A 356 11.02 14.52 7.20
N THR A 357 12.11 14.55 6.42
CA THR A 357 13.47 14.26 6.88
C THR A 357 13.79 14.96 8.19
N LYS A 358 14.31 14.22 9.19
CA LYS A 358 14.69 14.73 10.51
C LYS A 358 16.20 14.85 10.62
N ILE A 359 16.71 16.00 11.07
CA ILE A 359 18.12 16.19 11.39
C ILE A 359 18.25 16.69 12.83
N ARG A 360 19.12 16.03 13.60
CA ARG A 360 19.63 16.53 14.89
C ARG A 360 21.10 16.88 14.72
N PHE A 361 21.48 18.10 15.12
CA PHE A 361 22.89 18.49 15.18
C PHE A 361 23.42 18.27 16.59
N LEU A 362 24.63 17.72 16.70
CA LEU A 362 25.45 17.70 17.91
C LEU A 362 26.64 18.61 17.66
N TYR A 363 26.97 19.47 18.62
CA TYR A 363 28.00 20.49 18.45
C TYR A 363 28.71 20.82 19.77
N ASN A 364 29.97 21.25 19.70
CA ASN A 364 30.75 21.65 20.88
C ASN A 364 30.42 23.08 21.36
N SER A 365 30.93 23.44 22.54
CA SER A 365 30.71 24.75 23.19
C SER A 365 31.00 25.95 22.29
N ASP A 366 32.02 25.85 21.44
CA ASP A 366 32.43 26.91 20.51
C ASP A 366 31.38 27.24 19.44
N LEU A 367 30.33 26.44 19.30
CA LEU A 367 29.22 26.65 18.36
C LEU A 367 27.91 27.09 19.04
N GLN A 368 27.88 27.20 20.38
CA GLN A 368 26.71 27.66 21.13
C GLN A 368 26.30 29.09 20.75
N GLY A 369 25.00 29.31 20.53
CA GLY A 369 24.45 30.62 20.15
C GLY A 369 24.81 31.09 18.73
N LYS A 370 25.40 30.23 17.89
CA LYS A 370 25.84 30.57 16.54
C LYS A 370 24.88 30.04 15.46
N ASN A 371 24.96 30.63 14.27
CA ASN A 371 24.07 30.33 13.15
C ASN A 371 24.81 29.52 12.07
N VAL A 372 24.25 28.37 11.69
CA VAL A 372 24.74 27.53 10.58
C VAL A 372 23.79 27.66 9.40
N SER A 373 24.32 28.02 8.23
CA SER A 373 23.59 27.98 6.96
C SER A 373 23.70 26.60 6.31
N LEU A 374 22.59 26.12 5.76
CA LEU A 374 22.56 24.92 4.94
C LEU A 374 22.03 25.28 3.55
N GLU A 375 22.71 24.75 2.54
CA GLU A 375 22.43 25.00 1.12
C GLU A 375 22.29 23.66 0.42
N SER A 376 21.18 23.47 -0.29
CA SER A 376 20.94 22.30 -1.13
C SER A 376 21.46 22.53 -2.55
N SER A 377 21.92 21.48 -3.21
CA SER A 377 22.23 21.46 -4.64
C SER A 377 21.07 21.90 -5.55
N LEU A 378 19.84 21.96 -5.03
CA LEU A 378 18.62 22.41 -5.72
C LEU A 378 18.24 23.87 -5.37
N GLY A 379 19.12 24.64 -4.73
CA GLY A 379 18.90 26.06 -4.40
C GLY A 379 18.03 26.32 -3.15
N TYR A 380 17.70 25.29 -2.37
CA TYR A 380 17.05 25.46 -1.07
C TYR A 380 18.08 25.91 -0.03
N GLN A 381 17.86 27.08 0.59
CA GLN A 381 18.71 27.61 1.65
C GLN A 381 17.92 27.83 2.94
N GLN A 382 18.50 27.46 4.08
CA GLN A 382 17.93 27.70 5.41
C GLN A 382 19.05 28.01 6.40
N THR A 383 18.73 28.72 7.49
CA THR A 383 19.66 28.97 8.60
C THR A 383 19.11 28.32 9.86
N VAL A 384 19.96 27.55 10.53
CA VAL A 384 19.68 26.92 11.83
C VAL A 384 20.44 27.70 12.91
N VAL A 385 19.74 28.09 13.96
CA VAL A 385 20.33 28.70 15.16
C VAL A 385 20.65 27.59 16.15
N PHE A 386 21.88 27.52 16.65
CA PHE A 386 22.25 26.58 17.69
C PHE A 386 21.94 27.16 19.08
N PRO A 387 21.11 26.48 19.90
CA PRO A 387 20.82 26.91 21.25
C PRO A 387 22.07 27.18 22.10
N ALA A 388 22.02 28.20 22.96
CA ALA A 388 23.13 28.60 23.83
C ALA A 388 23.18 27.80 25.16
N ASP A 389 22.09 27.12 25.51
CA ASP A 389 21.86 26.37 26.74
C ASP A 389 22.24 24.88 26.66
N ARG A 390 22.48 24.36 25.45
CA ARG A 390 22.72 22.93 25.18
C ARG A 390 23.69 22.71 24.03
N LEU A 391 24.16 21.47 23.90
CA LEU A 391 25.14 21.00 22.90
C LEU A 391 24.48 20.14 21.79
N TYR A 392 23.15 20.23 21.66
CA TYR A 392 22.37 19.50 20.66
C TYR A 392 21.13 20.31 20.25
N THR A 393 20.67 20.14 19.01
CA THR A 393 19.35 20.62 18.58
C THR A 393 18.27 19.55 18.80
N ASP A 394 17.03 19.98 18.97
CA ASP A 394 15.90 19.08 18.74
C ASP A 394 15.88 18.61 17.27
N TYR A 395 15.09 17.58 16.95
CA TYR A 395 14.97 17.13 15.55
C TYR A 395 14.30 18.20 14.70
N ILE A 396 15.07 18.84 13.84
CA ILE A 396 14.55 19.81 12.87
C ILE A 396 13.96 19.04 11.70
N THR A 397 12.73 19.41 11.33
CA THR A 397 11.91 18.76 10.30
C THR A 397 11.81 19.65 9.07
N GLY A 398 11.44 19.06 7.93
CA GLY A 398 11.08 19.81 6.72
C GLY A 398 12.15 19.91 5.63
N TYR A 399 13.30 19.24 5.78
CA TYR A 399 14.34 19.23 4.75
C TYR A 399 13.92 18.39 3.52
N PRO A 400 13.86 18.97 2.30
CA PRO A 400 13.65 18.19 1.09
C PRO A 400 14.76 17.16 0.83
N THR A 401 14.50 16.22 -0.07
CA THR A 401 15.51 15.24 -0.50
C THR A 401 16.50 15.88 -1.45
N GLY A 402 17.79 15.69 -1.19
CA GLY A 402 18.85 16.28 -2.02
C GLY A 402 20.23 16.13 -1.40
N ILE A 403 21.22 16.74 -2.04
CA ILE A 403 22.57 16.85 -1.51
C ILE A 403 22.70 18.21 -0.82
N TYR A 404 23.23 18.22 0.40
CA TYR A 404 23.34 19.40 1.24
C TYR A 404 24.80 19.72 1.58
N LYS A 405 25.10 21.01 1.53
CA LYS A 405 26.33 21.62 2.00
C LYS A 405 26.02 22.43 3.26
N PHE A 406 26.75 22.18 4.33
CA PHE A 406 26.61 22.88 5.60
C PHE A 406 27.77 23.87 5.75
N THR A 407 27.46 25.14 5.97
CA THR A 407 28.42 26.23 6.09
C THR A 407 28.22 27.00 7.39
N PHE A 408 29.32 27.32 8.05
CA PHE A 408 29.37 28.21 9.20
C PHE A 408 30.20 29.44 8.83
N GLY A 409 29.54 30.58 8.60
CA GLY A 409 30.18 31.76 8.02
C GLY A 409 30.79 31.45 6.65
N SER A 410 32.12 31.56 6.52
CA SER A 410 32.87 31.22 5.31
C SER A 410 33.42 29.78 5.30
N VAL A 411 33.26 29.00 6.38
CA VAL A 411 33.82 27.65 6.52
C VAL A 411 32.78 26.60 6.17
N ALA A 412 33.15 25.60 5.37
CA ALA A 412 32.28 24.44 5.10
C ALA A 412 32.46 23.39 6.20
N LEU A 413 31.40 23.10 6.97
CA LEU A 413 31.38 22.09 8.03
C LEU A 413 31.24 20.68 7.48
N ALA A 414 30.43 20.52 6.42
CA ALA A 414 30.22 19.27 5.71
C ALA A 414 29.86 19.56 4.25
N GLN A 415 30.42 18.78 3.33
CA GLN A 415 30.09 18.82 1.90
C GLN A 415 29.42 17.49 1.51
N ASP A 416 28.59 17.54 0.46
CA ASP A 416 27.92 16.39 -0.15
C ASP A 416 27.09 15.47 0.78
N VAL A 417 26.42 16.07 1.77
CA VAL A 417 25.53 15.33 2.68
C VAL A 417 24.22 14.98 1.97
N ALA A 418 24.15 13.77 1.40
CA ALA A 418 22.93 13.24 0.80
C ALA A 418 21.83 12.96 1.85
N LEU A 419 20.69 13.62 1.73
CA LEU A 419 19.49 13.43 2.57
C LEU A 419 18.38 12.69 1.79
N LYS A 420 17.93 11.57 2.36
CA LYS A 420 16.80 10.75 1.86
C LYS A 420 15.52 10.98 2.67
N ARG A 421 14.36 10.85 2.01
CA ARG A 421 13.00 11.00 2.58
C ARG A 421 12.80 10.05 3.76
N GLY A 422 12.17 10.54 4.83
CA GLY A 422 11.95 9.75 6.07
C GLY A 422 13.22 9.37 6.85
N GLY A 423 14.41 9.79 6.41
CA GLY A 423 15.65 9.50 7.11
C GLY A 423 15.79 10.32 8.40
N VAL A 424 16.33 9.68 9.44
CA VAL A 424 16.72 10.33 10.70
C VAL A 424 18.25 10.42 10.73
N TYR A 425 18.76 11.64 10.67
CA TYR A 425 20.19 11.94 10.62
C TYR A 425 20.65 12.60 11.91
N VAL A 426 21.81 12.18 12.41
CA VAL A 426 22.53 12.88 13.48
C VAL A 426 23.86 13.33 12.91
N LEU A 427 24.11 14.64 12.96
CA LEU A 427 25.29 15.27 12.38
C LEU A 427 26.11 15.88 13.51
N ASN A 428 27.25 15.26 13.81
CA ASN A 428 28.15 15.60 14.88
C ASN A 428 29.24 16.54 14.35
N ILE A 429 29.40 17.71 14.96
CA ILE A 429 30.27 18.79 14.47
C ILE A 429 31.19 19.21 15.62
N HIS A 430 32.49 19.16 15.39
CA HIS A 430 33.49 19.63 16.35
C HIS A 430 34.35 20.72 15.72
N CYS A 431 34.36 21.91 16.30
CA CYS A 431 35.21 23.03 15.86
C CYS A 431 36.25 23.38 16.93
N SER A 432 37.52 23.10 16.66
CA SER A 432 38.64 23.52 17.54
C SER A 432 38.94 25.01 17.41
N SER A 433 38.59 25.62 16.27
CA SER A 433 38.60 27.07 16.06
C SER A 433 37.54 27.48 15.05
N SER A 434 37.28 28.79 14.92
CA SER A 434 36.35 29.32 13.91
C SER A 434 36.79 29.11 12.44
N GLN A 435 37.97 28.53 12.20
CA GLN A 435 38.49 28.17 10.87
C GLN A 435 38.70 26.67 10.65
N GLN A 436 38.74 25.85 11.71
CA GLN A 436 38.98 24.41 11.63
C GLN A 436 37.88 23.63 12.36
N CYS A 437 37.02 23.01 11.55
CA CYS A 437 35.87 22.22 11.97
C CYS A 437 35.86 20.88 11.25
N GLU A 438 35.55 19.82 11.96
CA GLU A 438 35.31 18.49 11.43
C GLU A 438 33.87 18.06 11.70
N SER A 439 33.34 17.13 10.91
CA SER A 439 32.04 16.55 11.17
C SER A 439 31.93 15.07 10.79
N LYS A 440 31.17 14.32 11.58
CA LYS A 440 30.76 12.93 11.30
C LYS A 440 29.23 12.84 11.20
N LYS A 441 28.75 12.19 10.14
CA LYS A 441 27.33 11.97 9.87
C LYS A 441 26.93 10.53 10.20
N TRP A 442 25.90 10.38 11.02
CA TRP A 442 25.24 9.10 11.27
C TRP A 442 23.85 9.09 10.61
N ASN A 443 23.57 8.03 9.84
CA ASN A 443 22.29 7.81 9.18
C ASN A 443 21.59 6.60 9.81
N PHE A 444 20.52 6.84 10.56
CA PHE A 444 19.69 5.79 11.13
C PHE A 444 18.53 5.51 10.18
N THR A 445 18.83 4.86 9.06
CA THR A 445 17.79 4.31 8.20
C THR A 445 17.21 3.09 8.89
N TRP A 446 15.94 3.18 9.33
CA TRP A 446 15.27 2.05 9.96
C TRP A 446 15.19 0.85 9.00
N PHE A 447 15.48 -0.33 9.54
CA PHE A 447 15.24 -1.61 8.88
C PHE A 447 13.74 -1.94 8.92
N LEU A 448 12.92 -1.20 8.17
CA LEU A 448 11.60 -1.72 7.77
C LEU A 448 11.76 -2.52 6.48
N MET A 449 11.64 -3.85 6.61
CA MET A 449 11.59 -4.77 5.49
C MET A 449 10.31 -4.54 4.68
N SER A 450 10.48 -4.35 3.36
CA SER A 450 9.37 -4.20 2.42
C SER A 450 8.54 -5.48 2.33
N LYS A 451 7.30 -5.47 2.87
CA LYS A 451 6.34 -6.56 2.64
C LYS A 451 5.73 -6.44 1.25
N VAL A 452 6.47 -6.88 0.23
CA VAL A 452 5.91 -7.12 -1.10
C VAL A 452 5.17 -8.46 -1.08
N HIS A 453 3.85 -8.42 -0.93
CA HIS A 453 3.00 -9.59 -1.16
C HIS A 453 2.90 -9.87 -2.67
N ILE A 454 3.83 -10.69 -3.17
CA ILE A 454 3.75 -11.26 -4.51
C ILE A 454 2.74 -12.41 -4.46
N ASN A 455 1.47 -12.10 -4.78
CA ASN A 455 0.46 -13.15 -4.88
C ASN A 455 0.74 -13.99 -6.14
N SER A 456 0.95 -15.30 -5.97
CA SER A 456 1.40 -16.17 -7.05
C SER A 456 0.31 -16.40 -8.09
N PHE A 457 0.64 -16.21 -9.36
CA PHE A 457 -0.28 -16.36 -10.48
C PHE A 457 0.15 -17.53 -11.37
N ILE A 458 -0.50 -18.68 -11.22
CA ILE A 458 -0.38 -19.80 -12.15
C ILE A 458 -1.79 -20.31 -12.43
N ASN A 459 -2.24 -20.17 -13.68
CA ASN A 459 -2.94 -21.25 -14.37
C ASN A 459 -3.04 -21.00 -15.88
N SER A 460 -2.90 -22.09 -16.64
CA SER A 460 -3.00 -22.09 -18.10
C SER A 460 -4.45 -22.21 -18.55
N PHE A 461 -4.81 -21.49 -19.61
CA PHE A 461 -6.09 -21.65 -20.29
C PHE A 461 -6.17 -23.00 -21.01
N GLN A 462 -7.12 -23.85 -20.60
CA GLN A 462 -7.77 -24.82 -21.50
C GLN A 462 -9.26 -24.85 -21.16
N ALA A 463 -10.08 -24.31 -22.07
CA ALA A 463 -11.54 -24.31 -22.01
C ALA A 463 -12.10 -24.40 -23.44
N PRO A 464 -13.25 -25.06 -23.66
CA PRO A 464 -13.88 -25.19 -24.98
C PRO A 464 -14.18 -23.83 -25.62
N VAL A 465 -14.23 -23.80 -26.95
CA VAL A 465 -14.22 -22.55 -27.74
C VAL A 465 -15.45 -21.65 -27.49
N SER A 466 -16.54 -22.19 -26.95
CA SER A 466 -17.82 -21.51 -26.74
C SER A 466 -18.00 -20.77 -25.41
N MET A 467 -17.15 -20.97 -24.39
CA MET A 467 -17.40 -20.41 -23.03
C MET A 467 -16.22 -19.65 -22.39
N LYS A 468 -15.15 -19.39 -23.13
CA LYS A 468 -13.90 -18.78 -22.61
C LYS A 468 -14.10 -17.46 -21.86
N SER A 469 -14.96 -16.57 -22.37
CA SER A 469 -15.20 -15.25 -21.77
C SER A 469 -15.96 -15.33 -20.43
N VAL A 470 -16.93 -16.24 -20.31
CA VAL A 470 -17.72 -16.42 -19.08
C VAL A 470 -16.85 -17.03 -17.98
N LEU A 471 -16.06 -18.05 -18.31
CA LEU A 471 -15.12 -18.66 -17.37
C LEU A 471 -14.05 -17.65 -16.89
N SER A 472 -13.55 -16.80 -17.79
CA SER A 472 -12.64 -15.70 -17.43
C SER A 472 -13.30 -14.67 -16.51
N ALA A 473 -14.57 -14.32 -16.74
CA ALA A 473 -15.31 -13.40 -15.88
C ALA A 473 -15.62 -13.99 -14.49
N CYS A 474 -16.04 -15.27 -14.42
CA CYS A 474 -16.22 -15.98 -13.15
C CYS A 474 -14.91 -16.07 -12.35
N TRP A 475 -13.77 -16.26 -13.03
CA TRP A 475 -12.46 -16.25 -12.39
C TRP A 475 -12.04 -14.86 -11.88
N LEU A 476 -12.31 -13.78 -12.63
CA LEU A 476 -12.12 -12.41 -12.11
C LEU A 476 -12.99 -12.14 -10.88
N LEU A 477 -14.20 -12.70 -10.82
CA LEU A 477 -15.08 -12.62 -9.66
C LEU A 477 -14.54 -13.39 -8.45
N THR A 478 -13.94 -14.58 -8.62
CA THR A 478 -13.30 -15.30 -7.50
C THR A 478 -12.07 -14.57 -6.98
N VAL A 479 -11.28 -13.93 -7.86
CA VAL A 479 -10.18 -13.05 -7.45
C VAL A 479 -10.69 -11.84 -6.66
N ALA A 480 -11.78 -11.20 -7.08
CA ALA A 480 -12.39 -10.09 -6.34
C ALA A 480 -12.89 -10.53 -4.96
N PHE A 481 -13.52 -11.70 -4.85
CA PHE A 481 -14.01 -12.25 -3.58
C PHE A 481 -12.85 -12.66 -2.64
N GLY A 482 -11.79 -13.27 -3.17
CA GLY A 482 -10.58 -13.58 -2.40
C GLY A 482 -9.91 -12.32 -1.84
N ASN A 483 -9.77 -11.27 -2.66
CA ASN A 483 -9.25 -9.97 -2.21
C ASN A 483 -10.15 -9.33 -1.12
N LEU A 484 -11.47 -9.47 -1.23
CA LEU A 484 -12.41 -8.98 -0.22
C LEU A 484 -12.24 -9.71 1.13
N ILE A 485 -12.06 -11.03 1.13
CA ILE A 485 -11.78 -11.82 2.35
C ILE A 485 -10.48 -11.34 3.01
N VAL A 486 -9.40 -11.14 2.24
CA VAL A 486 -8.12 -10.65 2.78
C VAL A 486 -8.28 -9.28 3.46
N VAL A 487 -9.01 -8.35 2.84
CA VAL A 487 -9.28 -7.02 3.43
C VAL A 487 -10.12 -7.13 4.70
N ILE A 488 -11.16 -7.98 4.73
CA ILE A 488 -11.99 -8.18 5.92
C ILE A 488 -11.17 -8.74 7.08
N VAL A 489 -10.33 -9.75 6.84
CA VAL A 489 -9.47 -10.34 7.87
C VAL A 489 -8.46 -9.33 8.43
N ALA A 490 -7.82 -8.54 7.57
CA ALA A 490 -6.82 -7.55 7.96
C ALA A 490 -7.42 -6.34 8.72
N GLU A 491 -8.56 -5.79 8.27
CA GLU A 491 -9.19 -4.63 8.93
C GLU A 491 -9.92 -5.03 10.23
N ALA A 492 -10.37 -6.29 10.37
CA ALA A 492 -11.06 -6.77 11.57
C ALA A 492 -10.14 -7.02 12.79
N LYS A 493 -8.81 -6.96 12.62
CA LYS A 493 -7.80 -7.11 13.68
C LYS A 493 -8.01 -8.34 14.59
N PHE A 494 -8.41 -9.48 14.02
CA PHE A 494 -8.64 -10.71 14.78
C PHE A 494 -7.37 -11.23 15.48
N PHE A 495 -6.18 -10.85 15.01
CA PHE A 495 -4.89 -11.22 15.59
C PHE A 495 -4.02 -9.98 15.77
N GLU A 496 -3.45 -9.78 16.97
CA GLU A 496 -2.47 -8.71 17.23
C GLU A 496 -1.10 -8.96 16.57
N ASN A 497 -0.91 -10.10 15.92
CA ASN A 497 0.36 -10.54 15.35
C ASN A 497 0.15 -11.04 13.92
N GLN A 498 0.74 -10.32 12.97
CA GLN A 498 0.62 -10.56 11.54
C GLN A 498 1.15 -11.95 11.10
N ALA A 499 2.04 -12.57 11.88
CA ALA A 499 2.47 -13.95 11.62
C ALA A 499 1.31 -14.96 11.72
N TYR A 500 0.31 -14.73 12.58
CA TYR A 500 -0.87 -15.58 12.68
C TYR A 500 -1.83 -15.39 11.50
N GLU A 501 -1.88 -14.21 10.89
CA GLU A 501 -2.64 -13.97 9.65
C GLU A 501 -2.06 -14.81 8.49
N PHE A 502 -0.74 -14.82 8.33
CA PHE A 502 -0.08 -15.66 7.32
C PHE A 502 -0.28 -17.16 7.56
N LEU A 503 -0.26 -17.62 8.82
CA LEU A 503 -0.60 -19.00 9.16
C LEU A 503 -2.08 -19.34 8.90
N LEU A 504 -3.00 -18.40 9.11
CA LEU A 504 -4.42 -18.57 8.76
C LEU A 504 -4.59 -18.72 7.24
N PHE A 505 -3.97 -17.85 6.43
CA PHE A 505 -4.03 -17.94 4.98
C PHE A 505 -3.37 -19.22 4.45
N ALA A 506 -2.23 -19.64 5.01
CA ALA A 506 -1.62 -20.93 4.69
C ALA A 506 -2.56 -22.10 4.99
N SER A 507 -3.20 -22.09 6.17
CA SER A 507 -4.14 -23.15 6.59
C SER A 507 -5.37 -23.22 5.68
N LEU A 508 -5.93 -22.06 5.29
CA LEU A 508 -7.06 -21.97 4.38
C LEU A 508 -6.70 -22.53 2.99
N MET A 509 -5.52 -22.20 2.45
CA MET A 509 -5.08 -22.73 1.15
C MET A 509 -4.76 -24.22 1.18
N VAL A 510 -4.20 -24.77 2.27
CA VAL A 510 -4.03 -26.23 2.39
C VAL A 510 -5.38 -26.96 2.40
N LEU A 511 -6.38 -26.40 3.08
CA LEU A 511 -7.73 -26.96 3.12
C LEU A 511 -8.38 -26.94 1.73
N ASP A 512 -8.37 -25.79 1.05
CA ASP A 512 -8.91 -25.64 -0.30
C ASP A 512 -8.21 -26.55 -1.32
N MET A 513 -6.87 -26.58 -1.32
CA MET A 513 -6.10 -27.49 -2.18
C MET A 513 -6.35 -28.96 -1.85
N GLY A 514 -6.65 -29.32 -0.59
CA GLY A 514 -7.06 -30.67 -0.20
C GLY A 514 -8.42 -31.07 -0.80
N VAL A 515 -9.40 -30.17 -0.76
CA VAL A 515 -10.71 -30.37 -1.41
C VAL A 515 -10.54 -30.45 -2.94
N PHE A 516 -9.75 -29.55 -3.53
CA PHE A 516 -9.47 -29.56 -4.96
C PHE A 516 -8.74 -30.83 -5.40
N MET A 517 -7.79 -31.33 -4.60
CA MET A 517 -7.10 -32.61 -4.84
C MET A 517 -8.07 -33.79 -4.81
N PHE A 518 -9.02 -33.81 -3.86
CA PHE A 518 -10.05 -34.83 -3.79
C PHE A 518 -10.94 -34.85 -5.04
N LEU A 519 -11.41 -33.68 -5.48
CA LEU A 519 -12.19 -33.55 -6.72
C LEU A 519 -11.38 -33.94 -7.96
N ALA A 520 -10.10 -33.57 -8.02
CA ALA A 520 -9.19 -33.87 -9.13
C ALA A 520 -8.81 -35.36 -9.23
N MET A 521 -8.92 -36.15 -8.16
CA MET A 521 -8.71 -37.61 -8.22
C MET A 521 -9.83 -38.32 -8.99
N SER A 522 -11.04 -37.81 -8.93
CA SER A 522 -12.23 -38.37 -9.59
C SER A 522 -12.45 -37.86 -11.02
N TYR A 523 -11.59 -36.96 -11.51
CA TYR A 523 -11.75 -36.31 -12.81
C TYR A 523 -11.06 -37.10 -13.93
N GLN A 524 -11.86 -37.67 -14.84
CA GLN A 524 -11.37 -38.22 -16.11
C GLN A 524 -11.34 -37.13 -17.18
N TYR A 525 -10.24 -37.08 -17.95
CA TYR A 525 -10.14 -36.22 -19.12
C TYR A 525 -10.74 -36.97 -20.31
N VAL A 526 -11.75 -36.40 -20.95
CA VAL A 526 -12.24 -36.85 -22.25
C VAL A 526 -11.36 -36.20 -23.32
N THR A 527 -10.82 -37.00 -24.22
CA THR A 527 -9.99 -36.55 -25.34
C THR A 527 -10.89 -36.37 -26.56
N HIS A 528 -10.65 -35.35 -27.39
CA HIS A 528 -11.50 -35.13 -28.59
C HIS A 528 -11.48 -36.30 -29.59
N HIS A 529 -10.47 -37.16 -29.53
CA HIS A 529 -10.38 -38.39 -30.33
C HIS A 529 -11.48 -39.40 -29.97
N ASP A 530 -11.96 -39.38 -28.72
CA ASP A 530 -13.00 -40.28 -28.19
C ASP A 530 -14.42 -39.89 -28.67
N ILE A 531 -14.55 -38.75 -29.38
CA ILE A 531 -15.84 -38.22 -29.89
C ILE A 531 -16.04 -38.58 -31.36
N GLU A 532 -14.96 -38.67 -32.14
CA GLU A 532 -15.04 -39.01 -33.59
C GLU A 532 -15.40 -40.49 -33.80
N GLU A 533 -14.86 -41.41 -32.98
CA GLU A 533 -15.22 -42.84 -33.05
C GLU A 533 -16.71 -43.09 -32.71
N ASP A 534 -17.27 -42.29 -31.80
CA ASP A 534 -18.67 -42.38 -31.34
C ASP A 534 -19.66 -41.75 -32.35
N GLU A 535 -19.20 -40.96 -33.32
CA GLU A 535 -20.01 -40.45 -34.45
C GLU A 535 -19.98 -41.40 -35.67
N ASP A 536 -18.83 -42.00 -36.00
CA ASP A 536 -18.72 -42.96 -37.12
C ASP A 536 -19.57 -44.24 -36.88
N ASP A 537 -19.62 -44.76 -35.64
CA ASP A 537 -20.44 -45.92 -35.28
C ASP A 537 -21.97 -45.67 -35.33
N LYS A 538 -22.41 -44.42 -35.59
CA LYS A 538 -23.84 -44.05 -35.67
C LYS A 538 -24.36 -43.81 -37.09
N VAL A 539 -23.54 -43.97 -38.13
CA VAL A 539 -23.98 -43.83 -39.53
C VAL A 539 -24.52 -45.17 -40.07
N PRO A 540 -25.83 -45.31 -40.36
CA PRO A 540 -26.35 -46.55 -40.91
C PRO A 540 -25.91 -46.72 -42.38
N HIS A 541 -25.24 -47.83 -42.69
CA HIS A 541 -24.96 -48.24 -44.07
C HIS A 541 -26.25 -48.38 -44.88
N GLN A 542 -26.57 -47.38 -45.71
CA GLN A 542 -27.68 -47.46 -46.65
C GLN A 542 -27.22 -47.99 -48.01
N SER A 543 -27.76 -49.16 -48.36
CA SER A 543 -27.46 -49.90 -49.59
C SER A 543 -27.71 -49.09 -50.86
N SER A 544 -26.78 -49.14 -51.81
CA SER A 544 -26.99 -48.63 -53.17
C SER A 544 -27.85 -49.62 -53.97
N ALA A 545 -29.12 -49.28 -54.15
CA ALA A 545 -30.04 -50.06 -54.99
C ALA A 545 -29.92 -49.67 -56.47
N THR A 546 -29.70 -50.68 -57.31
CA THR A 546 -29.71 -50.61 -58.79
C THR A 546 -31.00 -50.01 -59.35
N LEU A 547 -30.86 -49.10 -60.33
CA LEU A 547 -31.92 -48.75 -61.28
C LEU A 547 -31.56 -49.29 -62.66
N GLY A 548 -32.29 -50.32 -63.13
CA GLY A 548 -32.10 -50.88 -64.47
C GLY A 548 -32.97 -50.18 -65.51
N SER A 549 -32.42 -49.95 -66.70
CA SER A 549 -33.17 -49.55 -67.90
C SER A 549 -33.43 -50.74 -68.84
N THR A 550 -34.56 -50.69 -69.54
CA THR A 550 -35.15 -51.79 -70.33
C THR A 550 -34.78 -51.79 -71.83
N VAL A 551 -35.12 -52.92 -72.48
CA VAL A 551 -34.97 -53.31 -73.90
C VAL A 551 -36.33 -53.93 -74.33
N ALA A 552 -36.84 -53.90 -75.57
CA ALA A 552 -36.24 -53.59 -76.89
C ALA A 552 -36.84 -52.30 -77.53
N GLU A 553 -36.88 -51.98 -78.84
CA GLU A 553 -37.47 -52.65 -80.05
C GLU A 553 -38.95 -53.05 -79.84
N ASP A 554 -39.97 -52.52 -80.51
CA ASP A 554 -40.14 -52.02 -81.90
C ASP A 554 -40.84 -50.64 -82.00
#